data_AF-C7A776-F1
#
_entry.id   AF-C7A776-F1
#
_cell.length_a   1.000
_cell.length_b   1.000
_cell.length_c   1.000
_cell.angle_alpha   90.00
_cell.angle_beta   90.00
_cell.angle_gamma   90.00
#
_symmetry.space_group_name_H-M   'P 1'
#
loop_
_entity.id
_entity.type
_entity.pdbx_description
1 polymer ?
#
loop_
_entity_poly.entity_id
_entity_poly.type
_entity_poly.pdbx_seq_one_letter_code
_entity_poly.pdbx_strand_id
1 'polypeptide(L)'
;RETSGQMDGLVNLQNKLLSKMLGGSSPTIDNVDQGITLIKKRLCSLRVVLVLDDVDQSIQLEKLAGNGDWFGLGSRIIIATRDKHLLTTHGIDSTYQVNELDDNEALQLFSWHAFKRDEPSNDFVELTKEVISYAG
;
A
#
# COMPACT_ATOMS: atom_id res chain seq x y z
N ARG A 1 6.17 -7.05 -6.74
CA ARG A 1 6.36 -6.78 -8.18
C ARG A 1 6.18 -8.08 -8.94
N GLU A 2 5.24 -8.06 -9.90
CA GLU A 2 5.02 -8.99 -11.02
C GLU A 2 4.44 -10.41 -10.80
N THR A 3 3.55 -10.63 -9.81
CA THR A 3 2.66 -11.82 -9.87
C THR A 3 1.20 -11.57 -9.52
N SER A 4 0.81 -10.39 -9.05
CA SER A 4 -0.50 -10.12 -8.45
C SER A 4 -1.71 -10.22 -9.40
N GLY A 5 -1.48 -10.33 -10.73
CA GLY A 5 -2.53 -10.57 -11.73
C GLY A 5 -2.79 -12.04 -12.07
N GLN A 6 -2.00 -12.99 -11.54
CA GLN A 6 -2.20 -14.43 -11.70
C GLN A 6 -2.78 -15.05 -10.42
N MET A 7 -3.53 -16.16 -10.53
CA MET A 7 -4.13 -16.84 -9.37
C MET A 7 -3.10 -17.15 -8.28
N ASP A 8 -1.90 -17.59 -8.67
CA ASP A 8 -0.80 -17.88 -7.75
C ASP A 8 -0.31 -16.64 -7.01
N GLY A 9 -0.37 -15.46 -7.63
CA GLY A 9 -0.01 -14.20 -6.98
C GLY A 9 -1.00 -13.78 -5.90
N LEU A 10 -2.31 -13.94 -6.14
CA LEU A 10 -3.33 -13.62 -5.15
C LEU A 10 -3.24 -14.54 -3.93
N VAL A 11 -3.03 -15.84 -4.14
CA VAL A 11 -2.80 -16.81 -3.05
C VAL A 11 -1.58 -16.39 -2.22
N ASN A 12 -0.49 -16.01 -2.88
CA ASN A 12 0.71 -15.53 -2.20
C ASN A 12 0.47 -14.24 -1.39
N LEU A 13 -0.31 -13.29 -1.93
CA LEU A 13 -0.67 -12.06 -1.22
C LEU A 13 -1.54 -12.35 0.02
N GLN A 14 -2.53 -13.24 -0.09
CA GLN A 14 -3.38 -13.64 1.02
C GLN A 14 -2.59 -14.39 2.11
N ASN A 15 -1.71 -15.33 1.73
CA ASN A 15 -0.79 -15.99 2.66
C ASN A 15 0.11 -14.97 3.39
N LYS A 16 0.67 -14.00 2.65
CA LYS A 16 1.50 -12.93 3.23
C LYS A 16 0.69 -12.04 4.18
N LEU A 17 -0.54 -11.69 3.84
CA LEU A 17 -1.43 -10.91 4.69
C LEU A 17 -1.72 -11.66 6.00
N LEU A 18 -2.14 -12.91 5.91
CA LEU A 18 -2.46 -13.75 7.07
C LEU A 18 -1.25 -13.95 7.97
N SER A 19 -0.08 -14.24 7.40
CA SER A 19 1.17 -14.40 8.14
C SER A 19 1.56 -13.14 8.91
N LYS A 20 1.41 -11.96 8.28
CA LYS A 20 1.69 -10.67 8.94
C LYS A 20 0.69 -10.34 10.04
N MET A 21 -0.60 -10.65 9.84
CA MET A 21 -1.67 -10.26 10.77
C MET A 21 -1.82 -11.22 11.95
N LEU A 22 -1.56 -12.52 11.75
CA LEU A 22 -1.77 -13.57 12.75
C LEU A 22 -0.45 -14.09 13.35
N GLY A 23 0.69 -13.56 12.89
CA GLY A 23 2.01 -14.11 13.16
C GLY A 23 2.25 -15.41 12.40
N GLY A 24 3.45 -15.98 12.52
CA GLY A 24 3.88 -17.20 11.81
C GLY A 24 3.08 -18.48 12.10
N SER A 25 1.95 -18.40 12.80
CA SER A 25 1.03 -19.50 13.09
C SER A 25 -0.17 -19.58 12.13
N SER A 26 -0.23 -18.70 11.12
CA SER A 26 -1.31 -18.75 10.12
C SER A 26 -1.21 -20.02 9.27
N PRO A 27 -2.32 -20.77 9.08
CA PRO A 27 -2.30 -21.89 8.16
C PRO A 27 -2.09 -21.39 6.72
N THR A 28 -1.27 -22.12 5.97
CA THR A 28 -1.07 -21.89 4.53
C THR A 28 -2.36 -22.19 3.79
N ILE A 29 -2.71 -21.33 2.83
CA ILE A 29 -3.83 -21.54 1.92
C ILE A 29 -3.32 -21.94 0.53
N ASP A 30 -4.10 -22.74 -0.17
CA ASP A 30 -3.76 -23.26 -1.51
C ASP A 30 -4.60 -22.64 -2.63
N ASN A 31 -5.64 -21.87 -2.29
CA ASN A 31 -6.47 -21.16 -3.25
C ASN A 31 -7.09 -19.89 -2.67
N VAL A 32 -7.58 -19.05 -3.57
CA VAL A 32 -8.06 -17.70 -3.25
C VAL A 32 -9.29 -17.70 -2.35
N ASP A 33 -10.23 -18.62 -2.55
CA ASP A 33 -11.50 -18.65 -1.80
C ASP A 33 -11.30 -19.13 -0.35
N GLN A 34 -10.38 -20.08 -0.15
CA GLN A 34 -9.91 -20.44 1.19
C GLN A 34 -9.28 -19.23 1.90
N GLY A 35 -8.44 -18.47 1.18
CA GLY A 35 -7.85 -17.25 1.69
C GLY A 35 -8.87 -16.21 2.12
N ILE A 36 -9.87 -15.93 1.28
CA ILE A 36 -10.98 -15.03 1.60
C ILE A 36 -11.66 -15.47 2.89
N THR A 37 -12.04 -16.76 2.96
CA THR A 37 -12.76 -17.32 4.11
C THR A 37 -11.95 -17.16 5.39
N LEU A 38 -10.65 -17.45 5.32
CA LEU A 38 -9.76 -17.38 6.47
C LEU A 38 -9.49 -15.93 6.90
N ILE A 39 -9.28 -15.01 5.96
CA ILE A 39 -9.13 -13.58 6.22
C ILE A 39 -10.36 -13.06 6.97
N LYS A 40 -11.57 -13.27 6.41
CA LYS A 40 -12.82 -12.87 7.07
C LYS A 40 -12.92 -13.43 8.49
N LYS A 41 -12.75 -14.75 8.63
CA LYS A 41 -12.93 -15.44 9.92
C LYS A 41 -11.96 -14.96 10.98
N ARG A 42 -10.73 -14.62 10.58
CA ARG A 42 -9.66 -14.29 11.53
C ARG A 42 -9.55 -12.80 11.82
N LEU A 43 -9.91 -11.95 10.86
CA LEU A 43 -9.74 -10.50 10.99
C LEU A 43 -11.02 -9.76 11.37
N CYS A 44 -12.21 -10.38 11.29
CA CYS A 44 -13.49 -9.72 11.57
C CYS A 44 -13.65 -9.19 13.00
N SER A 45 -12.83 -9.63 13.95
CA SER A 45 -12.81 -9.13 15.33
C SER A 45 -11.53 -8.36 15.68
N LEU A 46 -10.60 -8.23 14.73
CA LEU A 46 -9.33 -7.55 14.93
C LEU A 46 -9.37 -6.15 14.34
N ARG A 47 -8.98 -5.17 15.15
CA ARG A 47 -8.77 -3.81 14.68
C ARG A 47 -7.43 -3.75 13.95
N VAL A 48 -7.46 -3.56 12.64
CA VAL A 48 -6.25 -3.56 11.79
C VAL A 48 -6.04 -2.21 11.10
N VAL A 49 -4.79 -1.91 10.76
CA VAL A 49 -4.44 -0.91 9.76
C VAL A 49 -3.78 -1.65 8.60
N LEU A 50 -4.50 -1.79 7.49
CA LEU A 50 -4.03 -2.50 6.30
C LEU A 50 -3.71 -1.49 5.20
N VAL A 51 -2.47 -1.52 4.70
CA VAL A 51 -2.05 -0.72 3.54
C VAL A 51 -1.86 -1.66 2.35
N LEU A 52 -2.65 -1.44 1.30
CA LEU A 52 -2.54 -2.10 0.00
C LEU A 52 -1.86 -1.12 -0.95
N ASP A 53 -0.56 -1.33 -1.15
CA ASP A 53 0.26 -0.51 -2.04
C ASP A 53 0.26 -1.05 -3.47
N ASP A 54 0.33 -0.15 -4.44
CA ASP A 54 0.41 -0.45 -5.89
C ASP A 54 -0.74 -1.33 -6.41
N VAL A 55 -1.98 -1.02 -6.01
CA VAL A 55 -3.17 -1.74 -6.48
C VAL A 55 -3.51 -1.30 -7.91
N ASP A 56 -3.46 -2.23 -8.86
CA ASP A 56 -3.66 -1.97 -10.28
C ASP A 56 -4.87 -2.72 -10.87
N GLN A 57 -5.53 -3.58 -10.09
CA GLN A 57 -6.69 -4.36 -10.53
C GLN A 57 -7.76 -4.47 -9.44
N SER A 58 -9.03 -4.35 -9.83
CA SER A 58 -10.18 -4.47 -8.91
C SER A 58 -10.20 -5.81 -8.18
N ILE A 59 -9.80 -6.89 -8.87
CA ILE A 59 -9.77 -8.24 -8.32
C ILE A 59 -8.88 -8.35 -7.08
N GLN A 60 -7.81 -7.55 -6.97
CA GLN A 60 -6.94 -7.55 -5.78
C GLN A 60 -7.72 -7.07 -4.55
N LEU A 61 -8.51 -6.01 -4.70
CA LEU A 61 -9.35 -5.48 -3.62
C LEU A 61 -10.44 -6.48 -3.24
N GLU A 62 -11.14 -7.04 -4.22
CA GLU A 62 -12.20 -8.03 -4.00
C GLU A 62 -11.71 -9.26 -3.20
N LYS A 63 -10.47 -9.67 -3.43
CA LYS A 63 -9.89 -10.90 -2.85
C LYS A 63 -9.07 -10.67 -1.58
N LEU A 64 -8.62 -9.43 -1.31
CA LEU A 64 -7.84 -9.08 -0.11
C LEU A 64 -8.63 -8.30 0.94
N ALA A 65 -9.57 -7.44 0.51
CA ALA A 65 -10.32 -6.52 1.35
C ALA A 65 -11.71 -6.24 0.74
N GLY A 66 -12.48 -7.29 0.44
CA GLY A 66 -13.68 -7.18 -0.39
C GLY A 66 -14.85 -6.44 0.26
N ASN A 67 -14.93 -6.34 1.59
CA ASN A 67 -15.95 -5.57 2.30
C ASN A 67 -15.49 -5.19 3.72
N GLY A 68 -16.10 -4.18 4.34
CA GLY A 68 -15.77 -3.67 5.66
C GLY A 68 -16.02 -4.67 6.81
N ASP A 69 -16.94 -5.63 6.63
CA ASP A 69 -17.24 -6.69 7.61
C ASP A 69 -16.15 -7.77 7.71
N TRP A 70 -15.14 -7.73 6.85
CA TRP A 70 -13.98 -8.63 6.94
C TRP A 70 -13.07 -8.27 8.11
N PHE A 71 -13.19 -7.06 8.65
CA PHE A 71 -12.28 -6.50 9.65
C PHE A 71 -13.05 -6.01 10.87
N GLY A 72 -12.39 -6.03 12.03
CA GLY A 72 -12.98 -5.55 13.28
C GLY A 72 -13.29 -4.07 13.26
N LEU A 73 -14.25 -3.67 14.10
CA LEU A 73 -14.66 -2.28 14.24
C LEU A 73 -13.46 -1.35 14.53
N GLY A 74 -13.42 -0.21 13.84
CA GLY A 74 -12.33 0.77 13.94
C GLY A 74 -11.09 0.43 13.10
N SER A 75 -11.14 -0.62 12.27
CA SER A 75 -10.10 -0.90 11.29
C SER A 75 -10.03 0.18 10.21
N ARG A 76 -8.84 0.35 9.62
CA ARG A 76 -8.58 1.27 8.50
C ARG A 76 -7.88 0.53 7.38
N ILE A 77 -8.43 0.61 6.18
CA ILE A 77 -7.84 0.03 4.98
C ILE A 77 -7.46 1.19 4.07
N ILE A 78 -6.17 1.30 3.75
CA ILE A 78 -5.61 2.37 2.92
C ILE A 78 -5.16 1.72 1.62
N ILE A 79 -5.62 2.26 0.50
CA ILE A 79 -5.31 1.77 -0.84
C ILE A 79 -4.49 2.86 -1.54
N ALA A 80 -3.28 2.53 -1.96
CA ALA A 80 -2.48 3.37 -2.85
C ALA A 80 -2.55 2.79 -4.27
N THR A 81 -2.99 3.63 -5.21
CA THR A 81 -3.13 3.27 -6.62
C THR A 81 -2.83 4.47 -7.49
N ARG A 82 -2.36 4.21 -8.71
CA ARG A 82 -2.23 5.22 -9.77
C ARG A 82 -3.51 5.36 -10.60
N ASP A 83 -4.45 4.43 -10.46
CA ASP A 83 -5.71 4.42 -11.21
C ASP A 83 -6.88 4.84 -10.30
N LYS A 84 -7.30 6.10 -10.46
CA LYS A 84 -8.45 6.65 -9.74
C LYS A 84 -9.76 5.91 -10.05
N HIS A 85 -9.89 5.29 -11.22
CA HIS A 85 -11.11 4.57 -11.61
C HIS A 85 -11.34 3.32 -10.77
N LEU A 86 -10.27 2.68 -10.26
CA LEU A 86 -10.38 1.56 -9.33
C LEU A 86 -11.10 1.98 -8.04
N LEU A 87 -10.75 3.15 -7.50
CA LEU A 87 -11.35 3.67 -6.27
C LEU A 87 -12.83 4.00 -6.43
N THR A 88 -13.19 4.63 -7.56
CA THR A 88 -14.60 4.97 -7.83
C THR A 88 -15.46 3.74 -8.06
N THR A 89 -14.94 2.72 -8.74
CA THR A 89 -15.69 1.50 -9.06
C THR A 89 -15.89 0.62 -7.82
N HIS A 90 -14.92 0.58 -6.91
CA HIS A 90 -15.01 -0.18 -5.66
C HIS A 90 -15.85 0.51 -4.56
N GLY A 91 -16.33 1.73 -4.79
CA GLY A 91 -17.14 2.45 -3.80
C GLY A 91 -16.37 2.84 -2.53
N ILE A 92 -15.10 3.24 -2.68
CA ILE A 92 -14.24 3.63 -1.56
C ILE A 92 -14.80 4.86 -0.83
N ASP A 93 -14.86 4.80 0.51
CA ASP A 93 -15.47 5.82 1.37
C ASP A 93 -14.85 7.22 1.24
N SER A 94 -13.54 7.29 1.01
CA SER A 94 -12.79 8.54 0.91
C SER A 94 -11.57 8.37 0.02
N THR A 95 -11.33 9.35 -0.84
CA THR A 95 -10.17 9.37 -1.74
C THR A 95 -9.32 10.60 -1.48
N TYR A 96 -8.00 10.45 -1.58
CA TYR A 96 -7.05 11.54 -1.46
C TYR A 96 -6.07 11.45 -2.62
N GLN A 97 -5.96 12.53 -3.39
CA GLN A 97 -4.95 12.65 -4.43
C GLN A 97 -3.68 13.19 -3.79
N VAL A 98 -2.61 12.39 -3.84
CA VAL A 98 -1.28 12.84 -3.44
C VAL A 98 -0.75 13.75 -4.54
N ASN A 99 -0.40 14.98 -4.20
CA ASN A 99 0.22 15.91 -5.12
C ASN A 99 1.73 15.64 -5.21
N GLU A 100 2.32 16.08 -6.32
CA GLU A 100 3.77 16.16 -6.45
C GLU A 100 4.33 17.10 -5.39
N LEU A 101 5.59 16.85 -5.00
CA LEU A 101 6.32 17.72 -4.11
C LEU A 101 6.67 19.01 -4.86
N ASP A 102 6.54 20.15 -4.19
CA ASP A 102 7.13 21.38 -4.71
C ASP A 102 8.67 21.36 -4.61
N ASP A 103 9.35 22.30 -5.26
CA ASP A 103 10.82 22.35 -5.28
C ASP A 103 11.45 22.39 -3.88
N ASN A 104 10.80 23.04 -2.90
CA ASN A 104 11.30 23.12 -1.53
C ASN A 104 11.08 21.81 -0.79
N GLU A 105 9.91 21.18 -0.97
CA GLU A 105 9.61 19.86 -0.40
C GLU A 105 10.52 18.78 -0.99
N ALA A 106 10.78 18.82 -2.30
CA ALA A 106 11.73 17.93 -2.97
C ALA A 106 13.16 18.16 -2.47
N LEU A 107 13.57 19.42 -2.28
CA LEU A 107 14.86 19.78 -1.69
C LEU A 107 15.02 19.25 -0.27
N GLN A 108 13.99 19.42 0.55
CA GLN A 108 14.00 18.96 1.93
C GLN A 108 14.04 17.43 1.99
N LEU A 109 13.21 16.75 1.19
CA LEU A 109 13.19 15.28 1.13
C LEU A 109 14.55 14.74 0.67
N PHE A 110 15.10 15.27 -0.42
CA PHE A 110 16.42 14.88 -0.90
C PHE A 110 17.48 15.09 0.19
N SER A 111 17.43 16.24 0.88
CA SER A 111 18.40 16.58 1.91
C SER A 111 18.33 15.64 3.12
N TRP A 112 17.12 15.26 3.54
CA TRP A 112 16.95 14.27 4.61
C TRP A 112 17.56 12.93 4.24
N HIS A 113 17.41 12.51 2.98
CA HIS A 113 17.95 11.24 2.52
C HIS A 113 19.47 11.26 2.34
N ALA A 114 20.00 12.28 1.67
CA ALA A 114 21.41 12.39 1.29
C ALA A 114 22.31 12.91 2.44
N PHE A 115 21.85 13.91 3.19
CA PHE A 115 22.66 14.62 4.19
C PHE A 115 22.20 14.41 5.63
N LYS A 116 21.06 13.73 5.87
CA LYS A 116 20.47 13.52 7.20
C LYS A 116 20.09 14.82 7.92
N ARG A 117 19.77 15.86 7.15
CA ARG A 117 19.31 17.18 7.60
C ARG A 117 18.33 17.78 6.58
N ASP A 118 17.66 18.84 6.94
CA ASP A 118 16.65 19.53 6.13
C ASP A 118 17.20 20.33 4.95
N GLU A 119 18.49 20.66 4.97
CA GLU A 119 19.16 21.41 3.90
C GLU A 119 20.42 20.70 3.38
N PRO A 120 20.85 20.97 2.13
CA PRO A 120 22.10 20.44 1.63
C PRO A 120 23.31 21.03 2.36
N SER A 121 24.45 20.35 2.30
CA SER A 121 25.72 21.01 2.65
C SER A 121 25.99 22.15 1.69
N ASN A 122 26.66 23.21 2.16
CA ASN A 122 27.02 24.36 1.34
C ASN A 122 27.71 23.96 0.02
N ASP A 123 28.60 22.95 0.07
CA ASP A 123 29.34 22.46 -1.10
C ASP A 123 28.46 21.72 -2.12
N PHE A 124 27.24 21.34 -1.73
CA PHE A 124 26.31 20.52 -2.50
C PHE A 124 25.01 21.23 -2.89
N VAL A 125 24.87 22.54 -2.59
CA VAL A 125 23.64 23.30 -2.87
C VAL A 125 23.29 23.25 -4.36
N GLU A 126 24.22 23.62 -5.24
CA GLU A 126 23.97 23.65 -6.69
C GLU A 126 23.74 22.25 -7.27
N LEU A 127 24.55 21.26 -6.86
CA LEU A 127 24.36 19.88 -7.30
C LEU A 127 22.99 19.31 -6.85
N THR A 128 22.53 19.68 -5.66
CA THR A 128 21.22 19.24 -5.17
C THR A 128 20.09 19.79 -6.03
N LYS A 129 20.17 21.07 -6.43
CA LYS A 129 19.19 21.67 -7.34
C LYS A 129 19.18 20.98 -8.72
N GLU A 130 20.35 20.67 -9.27
CA GLU A 130 20.46 19.95 -10.54
C GLU A 130 19.83 18.56 -10.46
N VAL A 131 20.09 17.82 -9.39
CA VAL A 131 19.52 16.48 -9.18
C VAL A 131 18.00 16.54 -9.04
N ILE A 132 17.47 17.52 -8.30
CA ILE A 132 16.02 17.69 -8.15
C ILE A 132 15.39 18.03 -9.50
N SER A 133 15.96 18.97 -10.26
CA SER A 133 15.47 19.34 -11.59
C SER A 133 15.53 18.17 -12.59
N TYR A 134 16.45 17.22 -12.41
CA TYR A 134 16.55 16.03 -13.25
C TYR A 134 15.56 14.93 -12.85
N ALA A 135 15.27 14.79 -11.55
CA ALA A 135 14.44 13.71 -11.01
C ALA A 135 12.96 14.06 -10.88
N GLY A 136 12.62 15.36 -10.93
CA GLY A 136 11.25 15.87 -10.99
C GLY A 136 10.55 15.66 -12.32
#